data_AF-S4P454-F1
#
_entry.id   AF-S4P454-F1
#
_cell.length_a   1.000
_cell.length_b   1.000
_cell.length_c   1.000
_cell.angle_alpha   90.00
_cell.angle_beta   90.00
_cell.angle_gamma   90.00
#
_symmetry.space_group_name_H-M   'P 1'
#
loop_
_entity.id
_entity.type
_entity.pdbx_description
1 polymer ?
#
loop_
_entity_poly.entity_id
_entity_poly.type
_entity_poly.pdbx_seq_one_letter_code
_entity_poly.pdbx_strand_id
1 'polypeptide(L)'
;MHGVFLYIFEIRKDFLVCFSLSVLYLTYYLVEVVKRPVLHCREGDFRELLEARVPLLREAYWPTPWCVEARLQTVLGSVLRSCLLAPVHYRRQVLRLA
;
A
#
# COMPACT_ATOMS: atom_id res chain seq x y z
N MET A 1 38.19 -6.01 -25.05
CA MET A 1 37.78 -7.07 -24.11
C MET A 1 37.47 -6.57 -22.69
N HIS A 2 37.91 -5.38 -22.27
CA HIS A 2 37.54 -4.82 -20.95
C HIS A 2 36.10 -4.30 -20.84
N GLY A 3 35.50 -3.77 -21.91
CA GLY A 3 34.13 -3.25 -21.88
C GLY A 3 33.06 -4.33 -21.60
N VAL A 4 33.24 -5.54 -22.12
CA VAL A 4 32.32 -6.67 -21.88
C VAL A 4 32.38 -7.13 -20.42
N PHE A 5 33.58 -7.12 -19.83
CA PHE A 5 33.77 -7.49 -18.43
C PHE A 5 33.12 -6.48 -17.48
N LEU A 6 33.27 -5.18 -17.76
CA LEU A 6 32.60 -4.12 -16.99
C LEU A 6 31.07 -4.20 -17.09
N TYR A 7 30.53 -4.45 -18.29
CA TYR A 7 29.09 -4.60 -18.50
C TYR A 7 28.50 -5.81 -17.76
N ILE A 8 29.21 -6.96 -17.78
CA ILE A 8 28.81 -8.15 -17.01
C ILE A 8 28.80 -7.84 -15.51
N PHE A 9 29.81 -7.11 -15.02
CA PHE A 9 29.89 -6.72 -13.62
C PHE A 9 28.77 -5.75 -13.22
N GLU A 10 28.41 -4.83 -14.11
CA GLU A 10 27.32 -3.85 -13.93
C GLU A 10 25.95 -4.55 -13.86
N ILE A 11 25.65 -5.47 -14.79
CA ILE A 11 24.42 -6.29 -14.77
C ILE A 11 24.30 -7.07 -13.45
N ARG A 12 25.40 -7.66 -12.97
CA ARG A 12 25.40 -8.41 -11.70
C ARG A 12 25.07 -7.50 -10.52
N LYS A 13 25.59 -6.27 -10.52
CA LYS A 13 25.33 -5.27 -9.48
C LYS A 13 23.86 -4.85 -9.49
N ASP A 14 23.29 -4.55 -10.65
CA ASP A 14 21.89 -4.13 -10.75
C ASP A 14 20.93 -5.23 -10.27
N PHE A 15 21.21 -6.48 -10.63
CA PHE A 15 20.43 -7.62 -10.13
C PHE A 15 20.50 -7.75 -8.60
N LEU A 16 21.69 -7.58 -8.01
CA LEU A 16 21.88 -7.60 -6.56
C LEU A 16 21.11 -6.46 -5.88
N VAL A 17 21.12 -5.27 -6.47
CA VAL A 17 20.37 -4.11 -5.96
C VAL A 17 18.87 -4.40 -6.02
N CYS A 18 18.33 -4.83 -7.17
CA CYS A 18 16.92 -5.18 -7.32
C CYS A 18 16.50 -6.27 -6.32
N PHE A 19 17.32 -7.29 -6.14
CA PHE A 19 17.07 -8.35 -5.17
C PHE A 19 17.04 -7.80 -3.74
N SER A 20 18.02 -6.97 -3.34
CA SER A 20 18.06 -6.38 -2.01
C SER A 20 16.84 -5.49 -1.73
N LEU A 21 16.41 -4.67 -2.70
CA LEU A 21 15.24 -3.82 -2.58
C LEU A 21 13.95 -4.65 -2.48
N SER A 22 13.86 -5.74 -3.24
CA SER A 22 12.73 -6.65 -3.18
C SER A 22 12.62 -7.33 -1.82
N VAL A 23 13.74 -7.83 -1.29
CA VAL A 23 13.80 -8.44 0.05
C VAL A 23 13.42 -7.42 1.11
N LEU A 24 14.02 -6.22 1.08
CA LEU A 24 13.70 -5.13 2.01
C LEU A 24 12.21 -4.78 1.97
N TYR A 25 11.65 -4.65 0.78
CA TYR A 25 10.24 -4.34 0.58
C TYR A 25 9.33 -5.45 1.12
N LEU A 26 9.64 -6.71 0.85
CA LEU A 26 8.89 -7.86 1.37
C LEU A 26 8.94 -7.91 2.90
N THR A 27 10.11 -7.68 3.49
CA THR A 27 10.27 -7.62 4.95
C THR A 27 9.45 -6.49 5.55
N TYR A 28 9.53 -5.27 4.99
CA TYR A 28 8.71 -4.13 5.40
C TYR A 28 7.21 -4.46 5.32
N TYR A 29 6.76 -5.01 4.19
CA TYR A 29 5.35 -5.32 3.97
C TYR A 29 4.83 -6.35 4.98
N LEU A 30 5.56 -7.45 5.19
CA LEU A 30 5.12 -8.49 6.13
C LEU A 30 5.15 -8.04 7.60
N VAL A 31 6.13 -7.21 7.98
CA VAL A 31 6.30 -6.80 9.38
C VAL A 31 5.44 -5.59 9.74
N GLU A 32 5.37 -4.59 8.86
CA GLU A 32 4.78 -3.29 9.17
C GLU A 32 3.39 -3.11 8.55
N VAL A 33 3.16 -3.61 7.34
CA VAL A 33 1.90 -3.38 6.60
C VAL A 33 0.83 -4.40 7.00
N VAL A 34 1.20 -5.67 7.15
CA VAL A 34 0.28 -6.73 7.56
C VAL A 34 0.08 -6.66 9.06
N LYS A 35 -1.03 -6.04 9.49
CA LYS A 35 -1.40 -5.90 10.90
C LYS A 35 -2.77 -6.52 11.17
N ARG A 36 -2.93 -7.03 12.39
CA ARG A 36 -4.24 -7.42 12.90
C ARG A 36 -4.98 -6.17 13.38
N PRO A 37 -6.28 -6.04 13.09
CA PRO A 37 -7.07 -4.92 13.57
C PRO A 37 -7.12 -4.97 15.11
N VAL A 38 -6.90 -3.81 15.75
CA VAL A 38 -6.97 -3.68 17.21
C VAL A 38 -8.33 -3.11 17.57
N LEU A 39 -9.07 -3.83 18.42
CA LEU A 39 -10.36 -3.39 18.91
C LEU A 39 -10.17 -2.46 20.11
N HIS A 40 -10.35 -1.16 19.90
CA HIS A 40 -10.38 -0.17 20.96
C HIS A 40 -11.81 -0.02 21.49
N CYS A 41 -12.19 -0.86 22.45
CA CYS A 41 -13.47 -0.81 23.15
C CYS A 41 -13.26 -1.03 24.65
N ARG A 42 -14.20 -0.54 25.48
CA ARG A 42 -14.21 -0.84 26.92
C ARG A 42 -14.33 -2.34 27.13
N GLU A 43 -13.62 -2.88 28.10
CA GLU A 43 -13.73 -4.29 28.48
C GLU A 43 -15.14 -4.57 29.04
N GLY A 44 -15.82 -5.58 28.49
CA GLY A 44 -17.16 -5.99 28.88
C GLY A 44 -17.86 -6.83 27.81
N ASP A 45 -19.13 -7.17 28.06
CA ASP A 45 -19.96 -8.09 27.25
C ASP A 45 -19.99 -7.73 25.75
N PHE A 46 -19.93 -6.44 25.43
CA PHE A 46 -19.94 -5.98 24.03
C PHE A 46 -18.64 -6.35 23.29
N ARG A 47 -17.48 -6.29 23.96
CA ARG A 47 -16.20 -6.70 23.37
C ARG A 47 -16.21 -8.19 23.08
N GLU A 48 -16.65 -9.00 24.05
CA GLU A 48 -16.73 -10.45 23.90
C GLU A 48 -17.70 -10.86 22.79
N LEU A 49 -18.84 -10.17 22.68
CA LEU A 49 -19.80 -10.40 21.60
C LEU A 49 -19.18 -10.13 20.23
N LEU A 50 -18.45 -9.02 20.08
CA LEU A 50 -17.76 -8.69 18.83
C LEU A 50 -16.67 -9.71 18.50
N GLU A 51 -15.83 -10.07 19.47
CA GLU A 51 -14.77 -11.07 19.28
C GLU A 51 -15.32 -12.47 18.97
N ALA A 52 -16.52 -12.80 19.43
CA ALA A 52 -17.20 -14.06 19.15
C ALA A 52 -17.93 -14.08 17.79
N ARG A 53 -18.55 -12.96 17.40
CA ARG A 53 -19.41 -12.89 16.20
C ARG A 53 -18.69 -12.37 14.95
N VAL A 54 -17.60 -11.62 15.10
CA VAL A 54 -16.90 -10.96 13.99
C VAL A 54 -15.55 -11.65 13.73
N PRO A 55 -15.47 -12.58 12.77
CA PRO A 55 -14.23 -13.32 12.47
C PRO A 55 -13.11 -12.40 11.97
N LEU A 56 -13.47 -11.28 11.34
CA LEU A 56 -12.56 -10.29 10.78
C LEU A 56 -11.63 -9.67 11.84
N LEU A 57 -12.03 -9.66 13.11
CA LEU A 57 -11.18 -9.20 14.22
C LEU A 57 -10.00 -10.15 14.52
N ARG A 58 -10.10 -11.42 14.09
CA ARG A 58 -9.08 -12.44 14.34
C ARG A 58 -8.11 -12.60 13.18
N GLU A 59 -8.49 -12.14 11.99
CA GLU A 59 -7.73 -12.28 10.76
C GLU A 59 -6.76 -11.09 10.57
N ALA A 60 -5.59 -11.37 10.00
CA ALA A 60 -4.68 -10.31 9.60
C ALA A 60 -5.22 -9.63 8.34
N TYR A 61 -5.20 -8.31 8.32
CA TYR A 61 -5.55 -7.56 7.12
C TYR A 61 -4.34 -7.52 6.17
N TRP A 62 -4.56 -7.85 4.90
CA TRP A 62 -3.54 -7.88 3.84
C TRP A 62 -3.83 -6.79 2.80
N PRO A 63 -3.29 -5.58 2.99
CA PRO A 63 -3.43 -4.52 2.00
C PRO A 63 -2.80 -4.93 0.67
N THR A 64 -3.36 -4.51 -0.46
CA THR A 64 -2.72 -4.82 -1.75
C THR A 64 -1.29 -4.25 -1.83
N PRO A 65 -0.29 -4.96 -2.38
CA PRO A 65 1.12 -4.54 -2.37
C PRO A 65 1.41 -3.23 -3.09
N TRP A 66 0.53 -2.72 -3.94
CA TRP A 66 0.68 -1.42 -4.61
C TRP A 66 0.12 -0.25 -3.77
N CYS A 67 -0.56 -0.54 -2.65
CA CYS A 67 -1.15 0.45 -1.74
C CYS A 67 -0.20 0.89 -0.63
N VAL A 68 1.07 1.10 -0.97
CA VAL A 68 2.08 1.61 -0.05
C VAL A 68 1.91 3.12 0.05
N GLU A 69 1.73 3.60 1.28
CA GLU A 69 1.68 5.03 1.60
C GLU A 69 0.64 5.85 0.82
N ALA A 70 -0.60 5.88 1.32
CA ALA A 70 -1.72 6.61 0.70
C ALA A 70 -1.43 8.09 0.41
N ARG A 71 -0.53 8.71 1.19
CA ARG A 71 -0.07 10.09 0.96
C ARG A 71 0.69 10.22 -0.36
N LEU A 72 1.60 9.29 -0.66
CA LEU A 72 2.37 9.30 -1.91
C LEU A 72 1.45 9.09 -3.12
N GLN A 73 0.49 8.18 -3.03
CA GLN A 73 -0.50 7.95 -4.09
C GLN A 73 -1.35 9.19 -4.38
N THR A 74 -1.70 9.94 -3.34
CA THR A 74 -2.45 11.20 -3.47
C THR A 74 -1.63 12.26 -4.22
N VAL A 75 -0.36 12.41 -3.86
CA VAL A 75 0.56 13.32 -4.55
C VAL A 75 0.75 12.90 -6.01
N LEU A 76 1.05 11.63 -6.27
CA LEU A 76 1.18 11.09 -7.62
C LEU A 76 -0.09 11.33 -8.45
N GLY A 77 -1.27 11.07 -7.87
CA GLY A 77 -2.55 11.32 -8.52
C GLY A 77 -2.78 12.80 -8.85
N SER A 78 -2.34 13.72 -7.98
CA SER A 78 -2.39 15.16 -8.22
C SER A 78 -1.47 15.59 -9.36
N VAL A 79 -0.21 15.12 -9.35
CA VAL A 79 0.78 15.41 -10.40
C VAL A 79 0.30 14.85 -11.74
N LEU A 80 -0.18 13.61 -11.77
CA LEU A 80 -0.74 12.99 -12.97
C LEU A 80 -1.88 13.82 -13.55
N ARG A 81 -2.85 14.22 -12.72
CA ARG A 81 -4.00 15.05 -13.16
C ARG A 81 -3.60 16.45 -13.62
N SER A 82 -2.53 17.01 -13.06
CA SER A 82 -2.09 18.37 -13.37
C SER A 82 -1.21 18.43 -14.61
N CYS A 83 -0.40 17.40 -14.85
CA CYS A 83 0.64 17.42 -15.89
C CYS A 83 0.36 16.50 -17.07
N LEU A 84 -0.35 15.39 -16.88
CA LEU A 84 -0.42 14.30 -17.86
C LEU A 84 -1.83 13.97 -18.34
N LEU A 85 -2.86 14.12 -17.49
CA LEU A 85 -4.24 13.82 -17.88
C LEU A 85 -4.99 15.03 -18.40
N ALA A 86 -5.93 14.77 -19.32
CA ALA A 86 -6.85 15.79 -19.82
C ALA A 86 -7.79 16.30 -18.70
N PRO A 87 -8.24 17.57 -18.77
CA PRO A 87 -9.15 18.15 -17.78
C PRO A 87 -10.48 17.40 -17.74
N VAL A 88 -10.77 16.76 -16.60
CA VAL A 88 -12.05 16.04 -16.40
C VAL A 88 -13.16 17.05 -16.09
N HIS A 89 -14.22 17.05 -16.89
CA HIS A 89 -15.39 17.90 -16.64
C HIS A 89 -16.28 17.28 -15.56
N TYR A 90 -16.14 17.77 -14.33
CA TYR A 90 -16.98 17.33 -13.23
C TYR A 90 -18.28 18.14 -13.18
N ARG A 91 -19.42 17.49 -13.40
CA ARG A 91 -20.74 18.09 -13.18
C ARG A 91 -21.21 17.77 -11.76
N ARG A 92 -21.16 18.75 -10.87
CA ARG A 92 -21.74 18.61 -9.52
C ARG A 92 -23.26 18.63 -9.62
N GLN A 93 -23.93 17.57 -9.18
CA GLN A 93 -25.37 17.55 -8.96
C GLN A 93 -25.63 17.58 -7.46
N VAL A 94 -26.42 18.54 -6.99
CA VAL A 94 -26.80 18.64 -5.58
C VAL A 94 -28.23 18.13 -5.46
N LEU A 95 -28.37 16.98 -4.81
CA LEU A 95 -29.68 16.44 -4.44
C LEU A 95 -30.23 17.28 -3.29
N ARG A 96 -31.39 17.90 -3.49
CA ARG A 96 -32.16 18.51 -2.40
C ARG A 96 -33.13 17.45 -1.87
N LEU A 97 -33.06 17.19 -0.57
CA LEU A 97 -34.08 16.43 0.14
C LEU A 97 -35.32 17.32 0.29
N ALA A 98 -36.49 16.75 0.01
CA ALA A 98 -37.79 17.42 0.11
C ALA A 98 -38.24 17.58 1.56
#